data_AF-A0A1J5IG53-F1
#
_entry.id   AF-A0A1J5IG53-F1
#
_cell.length_a   1.000
_cell.length_b   1.000
_cell.length_c   1.000
_cell.angle_alpha   90.00
_cell.angle_beta   90.00
_cell.angle_gamma   90.00
#
_symmetry.space_group_name_H-M   'P 1'
#
loop_
_entity.id
_entity.type
_entity.pdbx_description
1 polymer ?
#
loop_
_entity_poly.entity_id
_entity_poly.type
_entity_poly.pdbx_seq_one_letter_code
_entity_poly.pdbx_strand_id
1 'polypeptide(L)'
;MIAQKYQALLTEMQQQNVLYRPSTFWAEASLELVKEFEAQGIENFRQLTASLLFFVPTYGLPGNALSVEIVQQLDAALEQVNASEKQHNIVSQFTSGYVTALADYRVFMAANGAQSSNDEKVDLRSFSESQVGNPVEQFDFDGHFYSRSALNYLLGLSFLQQYVPLNQINTVLEIGGGFGTLGEIVLKIFKNAQYIDVDIPPTSMASEYYLQQVFGADQVSTYEETTELTDIPIHSLQQASVLNSWQIEHLSGDIDLFVNFISFQEMEPEIVQNYLEHVKRLNAKWLLLRNMREGKQLRSQHRFGVETPILTEDYIRMVGGYELVDSNVMPFGFKTVDHFHSEILLFKRCDA
;
A
#
# COMPACT_ATOMS: atom_id res chain seq x y z
N MET A 1 -3.59 -18.97 18.26
CA MET A 1 -2.27 -18.43 17.89
C MET A 1 -2.37 -16.98 17.42
N ILE A 2 -3.19 -16.63 16.42
CA ILE A 2 -3.36 -15.24 15.94
C ILE A 2 -3.75 -14.27 17.06
N ALA A 3 -4.84 -14.53 17.80
CA ALA A 3 -5.27 -13.65 18.88
C ALA A 3 -4.24 -13.52 20.02
N GLN A 4 -3.46 -14.58 20.28
CA GLN A 4 -2.38 -14.54 21.27
C GLN A 4 -1.20 -13.68 20.79
N LYS A 5 -0.77 -13.84 19.53
CA LYS A 5 0.26 -13.00 18.90
C LYS A 5 -0.19 -11.54 18.90
N TYR A 6 -1.42 -11.26 18.46
CA TYR A 6 -1.97 -9.90 18.50
C TYR A 6 -2.04 -9.33 19.92
N GLN A 7 -2.49 -10.11 20.91
CA GLN A 7 -2.58 -9.63 22.28
C GLN A 7 -1.20 -9.30 22.87
N ALA A 8 -0.17 -10.08 22.55
CA ALA A 8 1.21 -9.79 22.93
C ALA A 8 1.70 -8.48 22.28
N LEU A 9 1.52 -8.35 20.97
CA LEU A 9 1.85 -7.15 20.20
C LEU A 9 1.11 -5.90 20.71
N LEU A 10 -0.17 -6.03 21.04
CA LEU A 10 -0.98 -4.95 21.58
C LEU A 10 -0.47 -4.50 22.95
N THR A 11 -0.12 -5.46 23.82
CA THR A 11 0.44 -5.15 25.15
C THR A 11 1.78 -4.43 25.04
N GLU A 12 2.62 -4.80 24.08
CA GLU A 12 3.87 -4.08 23.82
C GLU A 12 3.62 -2.69 23.24
N MET A 13 2.80 -2.58 22.20
CA MET A 13 2.44 -1.31 21.55
C MET A 13 1.90 -0.27 22.55
N GLN A 14 1.13 -0.71 23.55
CA GLN A 14 0.62 0.16 24.61
C GLN A 14 1.71 0.74 25.54
N GLN A 15 2.90 0.15 25.55
CA GLN A 15 4.06 0.64 26.32
C GLN A 15 4.93 1.60 25.49
N GLN A 16 4.80 1.59 24.16
CA GLN A 16 5.57 2.42 23.26
C GLN A 16 5.14 3.88 23.28
N ASN A 17 5.95 4.79 22.72
CA ASN A 17 5.57 6.19 22.54
C ASN A 17 4.23 6.31 21.80
N VAL A 18 3.40 7.29 22.17
CA VAL A 18 2.10 7.54 21.53
C VAL A 18 2.22 7.74 20.01
N LEU A 19 3.37 8.24 19.54
CA LEU A 19 3.66 8.45 18.11
C LEU A 19 3.75 7.15 17.28
N TYR A 20 3.87 5.98 17.92
CA TYR A 20 3.91 4.67 17.24
C TYR A 20 2.64 3.84 17.45
N ARG A 21 1.68 4.38 18.21
CA ARG A 21 0.39 3.74 18.43
C ARG A 21 -0.55 4.09 17.27
N PRO A 22 -1.55 3.24 16.98
CA PRO A 22 -2.54 3.55 15.96
C PRO A 22 -3.21 4.89 16.27
N SER A 23 -3.44 5.67 15.20
CA SER A 23 -4.35 6.81 15.27
C SER A 23 -5.75 6.34 15.68
N THR A 24 -6.61 7.29 16.00
CA THR A 24 -8.01 7.00 16.35
C THR A 24 -8.71 6.17 15.26
N PHE A 25 -8.37 6.42 13.99
CA PHE A 25 -8.89 5.67 12.84
C PHE A 25 -8.54 4.18 12.92
N TRP A 26 -7.26 3.85 13.17
CA TRP A 26 -6.78 2.47 13.16
C TRP A 26 -7.08 1.71 14.45
N ALA A 27 -7.23 2.39 15.59
CA ALA A 27 -7.53 1.73 16.87
C ALA A 27 -8.86 0.96 16.84
N GLU A 28 -9.88 1.51 16.17
CA GLU A 28 -11.17 0.83 15.98
C GLU A 28 -11.07 -0.29 14.94
N ALA A 29 -10.36 -0.05 13.83
CA ALA A 29 -10.16 -1.01 12.75
C ALA A 29 -9.44 -2.29 13.20
N SER A 30 -8.38 -2.16 14.02
CA SER A 30 -7.55 -3.29 14.47
C SER A 30 -8.36 -4.36 15.22
N LEU A 31 -9.38 -3.95 15.99
CA LEU A 31 -10.23 -4.90 16.72
C LEU A 31 -11.14 -5.72 15.78
N GLU A 32 -11.69 -5.07 14.76
CA GLU A 32 -12.52 -5.74 13.75
C GLU A 32 -11.67 -6.74 12.93
N LEU A 33 -10.46 -6.33 12.53
CA LEU A 33 -9.51 -7.14 11.77
C LEU A 33 -9.09 -8.41 12.51
N VAL A 34 -8.66 -8.29 13.78
CA VAL A 34 -8.19 -9.45 14.56
C VAL A 34 -9.30 -10.48 14.78
N LYS A 35 -10.52 -10.00 15.03
CA LYS A 35 -11.68 -10.87 15.19
C LYS A 35 -11.94 -11.68 13.91
N GLU A 36 -11.83 -11.06 12.74
CA GLU A 36 -12.00 -11.78 11.48
C GLU A 36 -10.84 -12.74 11.19
N PHE A 37 -9.58 -12.35 11.44
CA PHE A 37 -8.43 -13.24 11.29
C PHE A 37 -8.52 -14.47 12.18
N GLU A 38 -9.00 -14.32 13.43
CA GLU A 38 -9.21 -15.45 14.33
C GLU A 38 -10.36 -16.36 13.89
N ALA A 39 -11.48 -15.77 13.46
CA ALA A 39 -12.69 -16.51 13.12
C ALA A 39 -12.61 -17.19 11.74
N GLN A 40 -11.95 -16.56 10.78
CA GLN A 40 -11.96 -16.96 9.37
C GLN A 40 -10.57 -17.27 8.81
N GLY A 41 -9.50 -17.08 9.59
CA GLY A 41 -8.12 -17.36 9.18
C GLY A 41 -7.45 -16.19 8.48
N ILE A 42 -6.21 -15.89 8.86
CA ILE A 42 -5.40 -14.83 8.23
C ILE A 42 -5.10 -15.15 6.77
N GLU A 43 -5.06 -16.43 6.38
CA GLU A 43 -4.88 -16.88 5.00
C GLU A 43 -5.96 -16.37 4.04
N ASN A 44 -7.08 -15.89 4.57
CA ASN A 44 -8.21 -15.37 3.82
C ASN A 44 -8.28 -13.84 3.79
N PHE A 45 -7.26 -13.12 4.29
CA PHE A 45 -7.37 -11.68 4.54
C PHE A 45 -7.83 -10.85 3.32
N ARG A 46 -7.56 -11.25 2.07
CA ARG A 46 -7.98 -10.52 0.87
C ARG A 46 -9.44 -10.78 0.44
N GLN A 47 -10.20 -11.52 1.26
CA GLN A 47 -11.64 -11.69 1.13
C GLN A 47 -12.43 -11.34 2.40
N LEU A 48 -11.74 -10.93 3.47
CA LEU A 48 -12.39 -10.57 4.73
C LEU A 48 -12.96 -9.16 4.67
N THR A 49 -14.13 -8.96 5.27
CA THR A 49 -14.90 -7.70 5.15
C THR A 49 -14.12 -6.52 5.72
N ALA A 50 -13.54 -6.68 6.91
CA ALA A 50 -12.77 -5.63 7.56
C ALA A 50 -11.50 -5.31 6.75
N SER A 51 -10.79 -6.33 6.24
CA SER A 51 -9.62 -6.13 5.40
C SER A 51 -9.94 -5.36 4.11
N LEU A 52 -11.03 -5.71 3.43
CA LEU A 52 -11.51 -5.03 2.22
C LEU A 52 -11.92 -3.56 2.48
N LEU A 53 -12.29 -3.23 3.72
CA LEU A 53 -12.64 -1.87 4.12
C LEU A 53 -11.41 -1.02 4.45
N PHE A 54 -10.35 -1.62 4.99
CA PHE A 54 -9.21 -0.87 5.56
C PHE A 54 -7.94 -0.91 4.70
N PHE A 55 -7.44 -2.08 4.30
CA PHE A 55 -6.11 -2.17 3.65
C PHE A 55 -6.05 -3.06 2.40
N VAL A 56 -7.15 -3.71 1.99
CA VAL A 56 -7.24 -4.48 0.75
C VAL A 56 -8.17 -3.75 -0.23
N PRO A 57 -7.65 -2.79 -1.02
CA PRO A 57 -8.48 -2.03 -1.94
C PRO A 57 -8.96 -2.90 -3.11
N THR A 58 -10.20 -2.69 -3.56
CA THR A 58 -10.77 -3.31 -4.77
C THR A 58 -11.23 -2.23 -5.76
N TYR A 59 -11.28 -2.57 -7.05
CA TYR A 59 -11.91 -1.75 -8.08
C TYR A 59 -13.43 -1.92 -8.10
N GLY A 60 -13.92 -3.12 -7.82
CA GLY A 60 -15.32 -3.49 -7.69
C GLY A 60 -15.84 -3.26 -6.28
N LEU A 61 -16.73 -4.13 -5.81
CA LEU A 61 -17.25 -4.06 -4.44
C LEU A 61 -16.17 -4.44 -3.41
N PRO A 62 -16.12 -3.78 -2.23
CA PRO A 62 -16.84 -2.56 -1.87
C PRO A 62 -16.17 -1.26 -2.37
N GLY A 63 -14.98 -1.33 -2.99
CA GLY A 63 -14.14 -0.18 -3.32
C GLY A 63 -14.66 0.81 -4.37
N ASN A 64 -15.70 0.49 -5.14
CA ASN A 64 -16.40 1.42 -6.04
C ASN A 64 -17.62 2.11 -5.40
N ALA A 65 -17.87 1.89 -4.11
CA ALA A 65 -19.00 2.45 -3.36
C ALA A 65 -20.39 2.03 -3.87
N LEU A 66 -20.49 1.07 -4.80
CA LEU A 66 -21.77 0.42 -5.11
C LEU A 66 -22.15 -0.52 -3.94
N SER A 67 -23.45 -0.82 -3.82
CA SER A 67 -23.94 -1.88 -2.93
C SER A 67 -24.33 -3.12 -3.73
N VAL A 68 -24.39 -4.27 -3.06
CA VAL A 68 -24.85 -5.52 -3.68
C VAL A 68 -26.26 -5.36 -4.25
N GLU A 69 -27.13 -4.65 -3.52
CA GLU A 69 -28.51 -4.37 -3.94
C GLU A 69 -28.57 -3.51 -5.20
N ILE A 70 -27.69 -2.50 -5.33
CA ILE A 70 -27.61 -1.68 -6.53
C ILE A 70 -27.22 -2.54 -7.73
N VAL A 71 -26.20 -3.39 -7.58
CA VAL A 71 -25.75 -4.29 -8.66
C VAL A 71 -26.87 -5.26 -9.07
N GLN A 72 -27.55 -5.88 -8.09
CA GLN A 72 -28.67 -6.78 -8.36
C GLN A 72 -29.85 -6.09 -9.07
N GLN A 73 -30.15 -4.84 -8.73
CA GLN A 73 -31.20 -4.08 -9.41
C GLN A 73 -30.83 -3.73 -10.85
N LEU A 74 -29.55 -3.44 -11.13
CA LEU A 74 -29.07 -3.23 -12.50
C LEU A 74 -29.21 -4.51 -13.32
N ASP A 75 -28.82 -5.65 -12.76
CA ASP A 75 -28.95 -6.96 -13.43
C ASP A 75 -30.42 -7.29 -13.72
N ALA A 76 -31.31 -7.11 -12.75
CA ALA A 76 -32.75 -7.34 -12.92
C ALA A 76 -33.38 -6.40 -13.97
N ALA A 77 -32.92 -5.14 -14.06
CA ALA A 77 -33.39 -4.20 -15.06
C ALA A 77 -32.98 -4.62 -16.48
N LEU A 78 -31.79 -5.21 -16.65
CA LEU A 78 -31.34 -5.75 -17.94
C LEU A 78 -32.17 -6.95 -18.38
N GLU A 79 -32.51 -7.84 -17.45
CA GLU A 79 -33.39 -8.99 -17.73
C GLU A 79 -34.78 -8.53 -18.19
N GLN A 80 -35.37 -7.53 -17.53
CA GLN A 80 -36.71 -7.02 -17.86
C GLN A 80 -36.83 -6.47 -19.29
N VAL A 81 -35.75 -5.90 -19.83
CA VAL A 81 -35.72 -5.35 -21.19
C VAL A 81 -35.23 -6.36 -22.22
N ASN A 82 -34.97 -7.61 -21.84
CA ASN A 82 -34.33 -8.65 -22.66
C ASN A 82 -33.03 -8.14 -23.29
N ALA A 83 -32.16 -7.54 -22.47
CA ALA A 83 -30.86 -7.04 -22.93
C ALA A 83 -30.02 -8.17 -23.56
N SER A 84 -29.26 -7.82 -24.60
CA SER A 84 -28.32 -8.76 -25.22
C SER A 84 -27.15 -9.09 -24.28
N GLU A 85 -26.50 -10.24 -24.50
CA GLU A 85 -25.29 -10.64 -23.76
C GLU A 85 -24.21 -9.54 -23.78
N LYS A 86 -24.04 -8.85 -24.91
CA LYS A 86 -23.11 -7.72 -25.03
C LYS A 86 -23.46 -6.58 -24.05
N GLN A 87 -24.74 -6.28 -23.86
CA GLN A 87 -25.19 -5.23 -22.94
C GLN A 87 -25.01 -5.66 -21.47
N HIS A 88 -25.30 -6.92 -21.14
CA HIS A 88 -24.99 -7.48 -19.83
C HIS A 88 -23.49 -7.38 -19.52
N ASN A 89 -22.64 -7.76 -20.47
CA ASN A 89 -21.19 -7.69 -20.29
C ASN A 89 -20.68 -6.25 -20.07
N ILE A 90 -21.24 -5.25 -20.77
CA ILE A 90 -20.87 -3.83 -20.56
C ILE A 90 -21.20 -3.38 -19.14
N VAL A 91 -22.40 -3.69 -18.64
CA VAL A 91 -22.81 -3.30 -17.29
C VAL A 91 -22.00 -4.06 -16.24
N SER A 92 -21.79 -5.36 -16.43
CA SER A 92 -20.97 -6.19 -15.54
C SER A 92 -19.52 -5.70 -15.45
N GLN A 93 -18.90 -5.31 -16.58
CA GLN A 93 -17.56 -4.73 -16.57
C GLN A 93 -17.48 -3.40 -15.81
N PHE A 94 -18.56 -2.62 -15.82
CA PHE A 94 -18.64 -1.38 -15.05
C PHE A 94 -18.80 -1.67 -13.54
N THR A 95 -19.75 -2.53 -13.17
CA THR A 95 -20.07 -2.82 -11.75
C THR A 95 -18.99 -3.64 -11.05
N SER A 96 -18.28 -4.50 -11.78
CA SER A 96 -17.13 -5.27 -11.27
C SER A 96 -15.86 -4.42 -11.11
N GLY A 97 -15.81 -3.20 -11.65
CA GLY A 97 -14.60 -2.38 -11.64
C GLY A 97 -13.59 -2.71 -12.74
N TYR A 98 -13.86 -3.69 -13.61
CA TYR A 98 -12.99 -4.09 -14.73
C TYR A 98 -12.59 -2.90 -15.61
N VAL A 99 -13.52 -2.00 -15.94
CA VAL A 99 -13.22 -0.83 -16.80
C VAL A 99 -12.20 0.10 -16.16
N THR A 100 -12.27 0.29 -14.84
CA THR A 100 -11.34 1.13 -14.08
C THR A 100 -9.97 0.46 -13.99
N ALA A 101 -9.93 -0.84 -13.67
CA ALA A 101 -8.70 -1.63 -13.67
C ALA A 101 -8.02 -1.60 -15.04
N LEU A 102 -8.79 -1.73 -16.12
CA LEU A 102 -8.29 -1.66 -17.49
C LEU A 102 -7.75 -0.26 -17.84
N ALA A 103 -8.33 0.81 -17.30
CA ALA A 103 -7.85 2.17 -17.50
C ALA A 103 -6.47 2.35 -16.84
N ASP A 104 -6.31 1.95 -15.59
CA ASP A 104 -5.03 2.00 -14.87
C ASP A 104 -3.99 1.10 -15.53
N TYR A 105 -4.37 -0.11 -15.95
CA TYR A 105 -3.50 -1.00 -16.70
C TYR A 105 -3.04 -0.39 -18.02
N ARG A 106 -3.91 0.31 -18.77
CA ARG A 106 -3.51 1.00 -20.00
C ARG A 106 -2.51 2.12 -19.74
N VAL A 107 -2.68 2.89 -18.66
CA VAL A 107 -1.71 3.91 -18.25
C VAL A 107 -0.38 3.26 -17.88
N PHE A 108 -0.42 2.19 -17.08
CA PHE A 108 0.74 1.40 -16.72
C PHE A 108 1.49 0.91 -17.97
N MET A 109 0.79 0.28 -18.93
CA MET A 109 1.41 -0.20 -20.17
C MET A 109 1.95 0.93 -21.04
N ALA A 110 1.26 2.07 -21.12
CA ALA A 110 1.71 3.23 -21.89
C ALA A 110 2.98 3.86 -21.28
N ALA A 111 3.02 4.00 -19.95
CA ALA A 111 4.18 4.55 -19.23
C ALA A 111 5.40 3.62 -19.28
N ASN A 112 5.18 2.33 -19.51
CA ASN A 112 6.22 1.30 -19.67
C ASN A 112 6.41 0.85 -21.13
N GLY A 113 5.85 1.59 -22.09
CA GLY A 113 5.88 1.27 -23.51
C GLY A 113 7.25 1.53 -24.16
N ALA A 114 7.65 0.64 -25.08
CA ALA A 114 8.87 0.72 -25.89
C ALA A 114 10.18 1.00 -25.12
N GLN A 115 10.58 0.09 -24.23
CA GLN A 115 11.92 0.10 -23.63
C GLN A 115 12.87 -0.83 -24.42
N SER A 116 14.06 -0.33 -24.75
CA SER A 116 15.11 -1.07 -25.46
C SER A 116 15.55 -2.30 -24.67
N SER A 117 15.82 -3.39 -25.40
CA SER A 117 16.26 -4.71 -24.95
C SER A 117 17.65 -4.75 -24.30
N ASN A 118 17.92 -3.88 -23.33
CA ASN A 118 19.12 -3.97 -22.50
C ASN A 118 18.77 -4.69 -21.19
N ASP A 119 19.41 -5.83 -20.94
CA ASP A 119 19.26 -6.72 -19.77
C ASP A 119 19.50 -6.06 -18.39
N GLU A 120 19.93 -4.80 -18.39
CA GLU A 120 20.22 -4.01 -17.19
C GLU A 120 19.00 -3.25 -16.65
N LYS A 121 17.90 -3.13 -17.41
CA LYS A 121 16.70 -2.39 -16.96
C LYS A 121 15.69 -3.30 -16.27
N VAL A 122 15.11 -2.79 -15.19
CA VAL A 122 13.96 -3.38 -14.49
C VAL A 122 12.73 -3.27 -15.38
N ASP A 123 12.04 -4.38 -15.65
CA ASP A 123 10.81 -4.42 -16.45
C ASP A 123 9.59 -4.69 -15.56
N LEU A 124 8.88 -3.62 -15.20
CA LEU A 124 7.67 -3.70 -14.38
C LEU A 124 6.57 -4.55 -15.03
N ARG A 125 6.55 -4.68 -16.36
CA ARG A 125 5.48 -5.40 -17.09
C ARG A 125 5.56 -6.91 -16.90
N SER A 126 6.69 -7.43 -16.40
CA SER A 126 6.83 -8.86 -16.08
C SER A 126 6.16 -9.25 -14.75
N PHE A 127 5.64 -8.27 -14.00
CA PHE A 127 4.95 -8.53 -12.74
C PHE A 127 3.59 -9.21 -12.95
N SER A 128 3.37 -10.27 -12.18
CA SER A 128 2.05 -10.84 -11.89
C SER A 128 1.94 -11.05 -10.39
N GLU A 129 0.84 -10.54 -9.80
CA GLU A 129 0.55 -10.64 -8.38
C GLU A 129 0.21 -12.09 -7.98
N SER A 130 0.61 -12.50 -6.78
CA SER A 130 0.23 -13.81 -6.22
C SER A 130 -1.25 -13.87 -5.85
N GLN A 131 -1.74 -15.10 -5.69
CA GLN A 131 -3.09 -15.37 -5.16
C GLN A 131 -3.10 -15.56 -3.63
N VAL A 132 -1.97 -15.31 -2.95
CA VAL A 132 -1.88 -15.42 -1.49
C VAL A 132 -2.88 -14.47 -0.85
N GLY A 133 -3.54 -14.94 0.21
CA GLY A 133 -4.56 -14.17 0.92
C GLY A 133 -5.99 -14.36 0.38
N ASN A 134 -6.17 -15.18 -0.67
CA ASN A 134 -7.46 -15.47 -1.31
C ASN A 134 -8.21 -14.19 -1.76
N PRO A 135 -7.68 -13.45 -2.76
CA PRO A 135 -8.32 -12.23 -3.24
C PRO A 135 -9.71 -12.47 -3.81
N VAL A 136 -10.67 -11.63 -3.43
CA VAL A 136 -11.99 -11.56 -4.09
C VAL A 136 -11.91 -11.01 -5.50
N GLU A 137 -10.85 -10.24 -5.80
CA GLU A 137 -10.69 -9.54 -7.07
C GLU A 137 -9.22 -9.53 -7.51
N GLN A 138 -8.98 -10.09 -8.69
CA GLN A 138 -7.80 -9.87 -9.52
C GLN A 138 -8.22 -9.91 -10.99
N PHE A 139 -7.67 -9.01 -11.80
CA PHE A 139 -7.92 -8.97 -13.23
C PHE A 139 -6.75 -9.59 -13.99
N ASP A 140 -7.06 -10.48 -14.93
CA ASP A 140 -6.10 -11.01 -15.89
C ASP A 140 -5.99 -10.04 -17.07
N PHE A 141 -4.82 -9.44 -17.21
CA PHE A 141 -4.44 -8.68 -18.39
C PHE A 141 -3.16 -9.27 -18.98
N ASP A 142 -3.26 -9.74 -20.23
CA ASP A 142 -2.16 -10.37 -20.97
C ASP A 142 -1.46 -11.51 -20.18
N GLY A 143 -2.24 -12.32 -19.46
CA GLY A 143 -1.76 -13.49 -18.72
C GLY A 143 -1.14 -13.18 -17.36
N HIS A 144 -1.27 -11.93 -16.88
CA HIS A 144 -0.76 -11.48 -15.59
C HIS A 144 -1.91 -10.98 -14.71
N PHE A 145 -1.83 -11.27 -13.41
CA PHE A 145 -2.85 -10.88 -12.44
C PHE A 145 -2.55 -9.54 -11.78
N TYR A 146 -3.58 -8.70 -11.69
CA TYR A 146 -3.50 -7.38 -11.09
C TYR A 146 -4.70 -7.09 -10.19
N SER A 147 -4.44 -6.78 -8.92
CA SER A 147 -5.40 -6.11 -8.03
C SER A 147 -5.29 -4.59 -8.12
N ARG A 148 -6.22 -3.87 -7.48
CA ARG A 148 -6.10 -2.42 -7.27
C ARG A 148 -4.85 -2.04 -6.49
N SER A 149 -4.46 -2.85 -5.50
CA SER A 149 -3.23 -2.63 -4.74
C SER A 149 -2.02 -2.69 -5.67
N ALA A 150 -1.91 -3.75 -6.47
CA ALA A 150 -0.80 -3.93 -7.40
C ALA A 150 -0.70 -2.79 -8.42
N LEU A 151 -1.81 -2.43 -9.08
CA LEU A 151 -1.80 -1.35 -10.07
C LEU A 151 -1.50 0.02 -9.46
N ASN A 152 -1.96 0.28 -8.24
CA ASN A 152 -1.61 1.50 -7.52
C ASN A 152 -0.09 1.65 -7.36
N TYR A 153 0.60 0.62 -6.89
CA TYR A 153 2.06 0.64 -6.75
C TYR A 153 2.78 0.66 -8.09
N LEU A 154 2.33 -0.13 -9.08
CA LEU A 154 2.93 -0.15 -10.41
C LEU A 154 2.85 1.22 -11.10
N LEU A 155 1.74 1.94 -10.96
CA LEU A 155 1.62 3.32 -11.45
C LEU A 155 2.58 4.27 -10.73
N GLY A 156 2.72 4.14 -9.41
CA GLY A 156 3.70 4.88 -8.61
C GLY A 156 5.14 4.65 -9.06
N LEU A 157 5.54 3.40 -9.23
CA LEU A 157 6.86 3.03 -9.72
C LEU A 157 7.07 3.46 -11.18
N SER A 158 6.00 3.48 -11.99
CA SER A 158 6.02 3.99 -13.36
C SER A 158 6.20 5.51 -13.43
N PHE A 159 5.76 6.22 -12.40
CA PHE A 159 6.08 7.63 -12.22
C PHE A 159 7.53 7.81 -11.79
N LEU A 160 7.98 7.08 -10.75
CA LEU A 160 9.35 7.13 -10.23
C LEU A 160 10.42 6.86 -11.32
N GLN A 161 10.20 5.85 -12.17
CA GLN A 161 11.19 5.45 -13.19
C GLN A 161 11.51 6.53 -14.23
N GLN A 162 10.67 7.58 -14.34
CA GLN A 162 10.93 8.72 -15.21
C GLN A 162 12.06 9.61 -14.69
N TYR A 163 12.39 9.48 -13.40
CA TYR A 163 13.35 10.31 -12.69
C TYR A 163 14.59 9.53 -12.23
N VAL A 164 14.44 8.26 -11.89
CA VAL A 164 15.54 7.38 -11.46
C VAL A 164 15.41 5.99 -12.09
N PRO A 165 16.47 5.44 -12.69
CA PRO A 165 16.46 4.05 -13.12
C PRO A 165 16.20 3.11 -11.94
N LEU A 166 15.14 2.29 -12.02
CA LEU A 166 14.75 1.41 -10.92
C LEU A 166 15.83 0.36 -10.55
N ASN A 167 16.77 0.07 -11.45
CA ASN A 167 17.92 -0.79 -11.15
C ASN A 167 18.95 -0.15 -10.19
N GLN A 168 18.78 1.13 -9.83
CA GLN A 168 19.57 1.82 -8.81
C GLN A 168 18.91 1.79 -7.42
N ILE A 169 17.71 1.23 -7.31
CA ILE A 169 16.96 1.12 -6.06
C ILE A 169 17.17 -0.28 -5.49
N ASN A 170 17.94 -0.39 -4.41
CA ASN A 170 18.25 -1.66 -3.74
C ASN A 170 17.60 -1.77 -2.38
N THR A 171 17.36 -0.67 -1.66
CA THR A 171 16.71 -0.70 -0.36
C THR A 171 15.44 0.14 -0.38
N VAL A 172 14.30 -0.52 -0.22
CA VAL A 172 12.97 0.10 -0.16
C VAL A 172 12.43 -0.02 1.26
N LEU A 173 12.12 1.12 1.87
CA LEU A 173 11.38 1.19 3.13
C LEU A 173 9.98 1.72 2.86
N GLU A 174 8.98 1.02 3.34
CA GLU A 174 7.59 1.46 3.33
C GLU A 174 7.06 1.59 4.76
N ILE A 175 6.32 2.67 5.02
CA ILE A 175 5.56 2.83 6.26
C ILE A 175 4.08 2.72 5.93
N GLY A 176 3.39 1.81 6.60
CA GLY A 176 1.99 1.50 6.34
C GLY A 176 1.79 0.78 5.00
N GLY A 177 2.61 -0.24 4.72
CA GLY A 177 2.56 -1.00 3.46
C GLY A 177 1.38 -1.97 3.35
N GLY A 178 0.54 -2.06 4.38
CA GLY A 178 -0.65 -2.89 4.35
C GLY A 178 -0.28 -4.36 4.42
N PHE A 179 -0.59 -5.12 3.36
CA PHE A 179 -0.26 -6.54 3.31
C PHE A 179 1.03 -6.84 2.53
N GLY A 180 1.81 -5.83 2.14
CA GLY A 180 3.12 -6.04 1.50
C GLY A 180 3.07 -6.23 -0.03
N THR A 181 2.10 -5.63 -0.72
CA THR A 181 2.04 -5.67 -2.20
C THR A 181 3.29 -5.07 -2.84
N LEU A 182 3.79 -3.94 -2.32
CA LEU A 182 5.02 -3.33 -2.83
C LEU A 182 6.22 -4.26 -2.64
N GLY A 183 6.31 -4.93 -1.49
CA GLY A 183 7.35 -5.93 -1.25
C GLY A 183 7.35 -7.05 -2.26
N GLU A 184 6.17 -7.55 -2.65
CA GLU A 184 6.08 -8.54 -3.73
C GLU A 184 6.56 -7.98 -5.07
N ILE A 185 6.15 -6.77 -5.44
CA ILE A 185 6.58 -6.12 -6.68
C ILE A 185 8.10 -5.94 -6.69
N VAL A 186 8.65 -5.33 -5.64
CA VAL A 186 10.08 -5.03 -5.53
C VAL A 186 10.89 -6.31 -5.62
N LEU A 187 10.59 -7.32 -4.81
CA LEU A 187 11.43 -8.53 -4.73
C LEU A 187 11.29 -9.47 -5.94
N LYS A 188 10.17 -9.42 -6.68
CA LYS A 188 10.05 -10.15 -7.95
C LYS A 188 10.76 -9.46 -9.13
N ILE A 189 10.91 -8.14 -9.08
CA ILE A 189 11.23 -7.32 -10.26
C ILE A 189 12.59 -6.61 -10.16
N PHE A 190 12.99 -6.21 -8.96
CA PHE A 190 14.22 -5.45 -8.70
C PHE A 190 15.32 -6.44 -8.28
N LYS A 191 16.40 -6.52 -9.04
CA LYS A 191 17.49 -7.47 -8.77
C LYS A 191 18.23 -7.08 -7.48
N ASN A 192 18.38 -8.04 -6.56
CA ASN A 192 19.09 -7.88 -5.28
C ASN A 192 18.49 -6.78 -4.36
N ALA A 193 17.21 -6.47 -4.53
CA ALA A 193 16.56 -5.50 -3.65
C ALA A 193 16.22 -6.11 -2.29
N GLN A 194 16.13 -5.24 -1.30
CA GLN A 194 15.62 -5.48 0.03
C GLN A 194 14.40 -4.58 0.25
N TYR A 195 13.36 -5.16 0.81
CA TYR A 195 12.12 -4.48 1.15
C TYR A 195 11.85 -4.59 2.65
N ILE A 196 11.54 -3.45 3.27
CA ILE A 196 11.23 -3.34 4.69
C ILE A 196 9.87 -2.66 4.81
N ASP A 197 8.92 -3.37 5.42
CA ASP A 197 7.63 -2.83 5.83
C ASP A 197 7.66 -2.48 7.31
N VAL A 198 7.18 -1.29 7.64
CA VAL A 198 6.94 -0.82 9.01
C VAL A 198 5.46 -0.51 9.15
N ASP A 199 4.75 -1.33 9.90
CA ASP A 199 3.29 -1.21 10.04
C ASP A 199 2.83 -1.47 11.48
N ILE A 200 1.57 -1.16 11.77
CA ILE A 200 0.94 -1.45 13.05
C ILE A 200 0.28 -2.85 13.03
N PRO A 201 0.20 -3.54 14.18
CA PRO A 201 -0.66 -4.71 14.31
C PRO A 201 -2.15 -4.34 14.18
N PRO A 202 -2.99 -5.17 13.52
CA PRO A 202 -2.68 -6.50 12.96
C PRO A 202 -2.24 -6.46 11.48
N THR A 203 -2.11 -5.29 10.87
CA THR A 203 -1.72 -5.14 9.46
C THR A 203 -0.33 -5.73 9.20
N SER A 204 0.63 -5.46 10.09
CA SER A 204 1.96 -6.11 10.06
C SER A 204 1.88 -7.64 10.11
N MET A 205 0.89 -8.22 10.80
CA MET A 205 0.70 -9.68 10.81
C MET A 205 0.24 -10.21 9.45
N ALA A 206 -0.60 -9.47 8.73
CA ALA A 206 -1.03 -9.83 7.38
C ALA A 206 0.11 -9.70 6.38
N SER A 207 0.94 -8.66 6.49
CA SER A 207 2.16 -8.46 5.69
C SER A 207 3.17 -9.58 5.90
N GLU A 208 3.46 -9.93 7.16
CA GLU A 208 4.35 -11.05 7.51
C GLU A 208 3.87 -12.35 6.89
N TYR A 209 2.59 -12.69 7.11
CA TYR A 209 1.98 -13.88 6.51
C TYR A 209 2.10 -13.86 4.97
N TYR A 210 1.74 -12.75 4.34
CA TYR A 210 1.73 -12.61 2.89
C TYR A 210 3.12 -12.85 2.29
N LEU A 211 4.12 -12.12 2.77
CA LEU A 211 5.48 -12.20 2.25
C LEU A 211 6.11 -13.57 2.52
N GLN A 212 5.81 -14.21 3.65
CA GLN A 212 6.28 -15.57 3.94
C GLN A 212 5.66 -16.60 2.99
N GLN A 213 4.39 -16.46 2.61
CA GLN A 213 3.76 -17.36 1.65
C GLN A 213 4.27 -17.14 0.22
N VAL A 214 4.61 -15.90 -0.15
CA VAL A 214 5.12 -15.59 -1.49
C VAL A 214 6.58 -16.02 -1.65
N PHE A 215 7.43 -15.77 -0.66
CA PHE A 215 8.89 -15.91 -0.79
C PHE A 215 9.51 -17.04 0.04
N GLY A 216 8.77 -17.60 1.00
CA GLY A 216 9.30 -18.54 1.99
C GLY A 216 9.67 -17.83 3.30
N ALA A 217 9.47 -18.52 4.42
CA ALA A 217 9.68 -17.94 5.75
C ALA A 217 11.13 -17.55 6.04
N ASP A 218 12.10 -18.26 5.45
CA ASP A 218 13.53 -17.99 5.58
C ASP A 218 14.00 -16.71 4.87
N GLN A 219 13.15 -16.14 4.01
CA GLN A 219 13.41 -14.90 3.28
C GLN A 219 12.80 -13.65 3.93
N VAL A 220 12.12 -13.82 5.08
CA VAL A 220 11.38 -12.74 5.75
C VAL A 220 11.87 -12.58 7.19
N SER A 221 12.48 -11.45 7.52
CA SER A 221 12.73 -11.08 8.91
C SER A 221 11.42 -10.69 9.59
N THR A 222 11.14 -11.29 10.75
CA THR A 222 9.90 -11.03 11.50
C THR A 222 10.12 -10.16 12.73
N TYR A 223 9.03 -9.69 13.32
CA TYR A 223 9.06 -9.02 14.61
C TYR A 223 9.69 -9.90 15.70
N GLU A 224 9.35 -11.19 15.79
CA GLU A 224 9.90 -12.09 16.82
C GLU A 224 11.42 -12.21 16.76
N GLU A 225 12.01 -12.13 15.57
CA GLU A 225 13.46 -12.19 15.37
C GLU A 225 14.16 -10.87 15.75
N THR A 226 13.42 -9.76 15.72
CA THR A 226 13.97 -8.41 15.84
C THR A 226 13.55 -7.69 17.12
N THR A 227 12.62 -8.24 17.90
CA THR A 227 12.00 -7.57 19.07
C THR A 227 12.98 -7.24 20.19
N GLU A 228 14.04 -8.03 20.38
CA GLU A 228 15.05 -7.79 21.43
C GLU A 228 16.26 -6.96 20.93
N LEU A 229 16.25 -6.55 19.66
CA LEU A 229 17.35 -5.81 19.06
C LEU A 229 17.23 -4.32 19.35
N THR A 230 18.28 -3.74 19.90
CA THR A 230 18.38 -2.29 20.17
C THR A 230 18.98 -1.49 19.02
N ASP A 231 19.58 -2.19 18.05
CA ASP A 231 20.05 -1.69 16.77
C ASP A 231 19.73 -2.76 15.72
N ILE A 232 19.05 -2.36 14.64
CA ILE A 232 18.62 -3.21 13.53
C ILE A 232 19.28 -2.66 12.26
N PRO A 233 20.52 -3.08 11.94
CA PRO A 233 21.16 -2.69 10.71
C PRO A 233 20.40 -3.26 9.52
N ILE A 234 19.95 -2.42 8.59
CA ILE A 234 19.20 -2.82 7.39
C ILE A 234 19.87 -3.98 6.64
N HIS A 235 21.20 -3.92 6.45
CA HIS A 235 21.97 -4.95 5.75
C HIS A 235 22.00 -6.33 6.46
N SER A 236 21.56 -6.40 7.71
CA SER A 236 21.50 -7.63 8.50
C SER A 236 20.16 -8.36 8.40
N LEU A 237 19.13 -7.67 7.89
CA LEU A 237 17.80 -8.23 7.66
C LEU A 237 17.76 -9.12 6.41
N GLN A 238 16.74 -9.96 6.31
CA GLN A 238 16.46 -10.74 5.10
C GLN A 238 15.98 -9.84 3.93
N GLN A 239 15.78 -10.44 2.75
CA GLN A 239 15.30 -9.72 1.57
C GLN A 239 13.96 -9.02 1.81
N ALA A 240 13.03 -9.67 2.51
CA ALA A 240 11.83 -9.03 3.05
C ALA A 240 11.97 -8.85 4.55
N SER A 241 11.39 -7.80 5.10
CA SER A 241 11.28 -7.59 6.54
C SER A 241 9.95 -6.97 6.88
N VAL A 242 9.33 -7.44 7.96
CA VAL A 242 8.13 -6.85 8.51
C VAL A 242 8.39 -6.49 9.96
N LEU A 243 8.39 -5.20 10.22
CA LEU A 243 8.65 -4.60 11.52
C LEU A 243 7.40 -3.91 12.02
N ASN A 244 7.25 -3.86 13.34
CA ASN A 244 6.22 -3.04 13.94
C ASN A 244 6.64 -1.57 14.00
N SER A 245 5.67 -0.66 13.98
CA SER A 245 5.84 0.80 13.95
C SER A 245 6.93 1.35 14.87
N TRP A 246 7.06 0.85 16.10
CA TRP A 246 8.06 1.32 17.07
C TRP A 246 9.49 0.86 16.78
N GLN A 247 9.68 -0.24 16.04
CA GLN A 247 11.02 -0.76 15.73
C GLN A 247 11.78 0.12 14.73
N ILE A 248 11.11 1.08 14.07
CA ILE A 248 11.77 2.07 13.22
C ILE A 248 12.83 2.88 13.98
N GLU A 249 12.67 3.05 15.30
CA GLU A 249 13.65 3.74 16.14
C GLU A 249 15.01 3.05 16.11
N HIS A 250 15.00 1.71 16.06
CA HIS A 250 16.19 0.87 16.08
C HIS A 250 16.79 0.62 14.69
N LEU A 251 16.04 0.88 13.61
CA LEU A 251 16.56 0.75 12.25
C LEU A 251 17.76 1.67 12.01
N SER A 252 18.84 1.12 11.43
CA SER A 252 20.05 1.86 11.06
C SER A 252 20.54 1.49 9.67
N GLY A 253 21.11 2.48 8.96
CA GLY A 253 21.56 2.35 7.57
C GLY A 253 20.97 3.43 6.67
N ASP A 254 21.24 3.29 5.37
CA ASP A 254 20.72 4.18 4.33
C ASP A 254 19.65 3.46 3.50
N ILE A 255 18.65 4.21 3.03
CA ILE A 255 17.60 3.68 2.13
C ILE A 255 17.64 4.39 0.78
N ASP A 256 17.40 3.65 -0.31
CA ASP A 256 17.35 4.24 -1.65
C ASP A 256 15.99 4.88 -1.92
N LEU A 257 14.92 4.21 -1.49
CA LEU A 257 13.54 4.65 -1.70
C LEU A 257 12.72 4.51 -0.42
N PHE A 258 12.12 5.61 0.01
CA PHE A 258 11.02 5.61 0.97
C PHE A 258 9.68 5.68 0.24
N VAL A 259 8.71 4.86 0.65
CA VAL A 259 7.35 4.88 0.12
C VAL A 259 6.33 5.03 1.23
N ASN A 260 5.28 5.83 0.98
CA ASN A 260 4.06 5.81 1.78
C ASN A 260 2.86 6.04 0.86
N PHE A 261 2.02 5.03 0.68
CA PHE A 261 0.84 5.10 -0.17
C PHE A 261 -0.43 5.04 0.68
N ILE A 262 -1.19 6.14 0.69
CA ILE A 262 -2.56 6.21 1.22
C ILE A 262 -2.62 5.97 2.75
N SER A 263 -1.47 6.01 3.43
CA SER A 263 -1.35 5.73 4.87
C SER A 263 -1.12 6.99 5.71
N PHE A 264 -0.19 7.90 5.35
CA PHE A 264 0.05 9.13 6.13
C PHE A 264 -1.17 10.04 6.22
N GLN A 265 -2.02 10.06 5.20
CA GLN A 265 -3.30 10.78 5.24
C GLN A 265 -4.25 10.32 6.36
N GLU A 266 -4.03 9.14 6.95
CA GLU A 266 -4.83 8.55 8.04
C GLU A 266 -4.19 8.73 9.42
N MET A 267 -3.13 9.54 9.48
CA MET A 267 -2.35 9.84 10.67
C MET A 267 -2.39 11.34 10.97
N GLU A 268 -2.30 11.68 12.25
CA GLU A 268 -2.19 13.04 12.72
C GLU A 268 -0.83 13.67 12.32
N PRO A 269 -0.75 14.98 12.08
CA PRO A 269 0.45 15.63 11.53
C PRO A 269 1.72 15.38 12.34
N GLU A 270 1.64 15.31 13.67
CA GLU A 270 2.77 15.01 14.56
C GLU A 270 3.32 13.59 14.40
N ILE A 271 2.45 12.61 14.09
CA ILE A 271 2.84 11.22 13.82
C ILE A 271 3.60 11.18 12.48
N VAL A 272 3.08 11.86 11.46
CA VAL A 272 3.75 11.95 10.16
C VAL A 272 5.09 12.65 10.28
N GLN A 273 5.17 13.77 11.01
CA GLN A 273 6.44 14.45 11.26
C GLN A 273 7.45 13.50 11.91
N ASN A 274 7.04 12.70 12.89
CA ASN A 274 7.91 11.73 13.55
C ASN A 274 8.49 10.72 12.54
N TYR A 275 7.64 10.09 11.73
CA TYR A 275 8.11 9.14 10.72
C TYR A 275 9.03 9.78 9.68
N LEU A 276 8.74 11.02 9.25
CA LEU A 276 9.62 11.75 8.34
C LEU A 276 10.99 12.07 8.97
N GLU A 277 11.09 12.30 10.28
CA GLU A 277 12.39 12.40 10.96
C GLU A 277 13.20 11.10 10.85
N HIS A 278 12.56 9.92 10.97
CA HIS A 278 13.24 8.65 10.77
C HIS A 278 13.68 8.44 9.32
N VAL A 279 12.84 8.79 8.34
CA VAL A 279 13.19 8.74 6.91
C VAL A 279 14.42 9.61 6.62
N LYS A 280 14.48 10.81 7.23
CA LYS A 280 15.66 11.69 7.16
C LYS A 280 16.88 11.05 7.81
N ARG A 281 16.73 10.50 9.01
CA ARG A 281 17.80 9.82 9.76
C ARG A 281 18.36 8.62 8.98
N LEU A 282 17.51 7.92 8.25
CA LEU A 282 17.85 6.79 7.37
C LEU A 282 18.29 7.23 5.97
N ASN A 283 18.56 8.53 5.77
CA ASN A 283 19.26 9.01 4.58
C ASN A 283 18.58 8.66 3.25
N ALA A 284 17.24 8.61 3.23
CA ALA A 284 16.49 8.25 2.04
C ALA A 284 16.92 9.07 0.81
N LYS A 285 17.20 8.43 -0.32
CA LYS A 285 17.56 9.19 -1.53
C LYS A 285 16.32 9.75 -2.22
N TRP A 286 15.27 8.94 -2.29
CA TRP A 286 13.99 9.28 -2.91
C TRP A 286 12.83 9.02 -1.97
N LEU A 287 11.81 9.89 -1.97
CA LEU A 287 10.55 9.68 -1.29
C LEU A 287 9.44 9.67 -2.34
N LEU A 288 8.66 8.59 -2.38
CA LEU A 288 7.49 8.47 -3.24
C LEU A 288 6.25 8.39 -2.35
N LEU A 289 5.51 9.49 -2.26
CA LEU A 289 4.32 9.58 -1.44
C LEU A 289 3.08 9.57 -2.31
N ARG A 290 1.99 8.96 -1.85
CA ARG A 290 0.68 9.09 -2.50
C ARG A 290 -0.39 9.36 -1.46
N ASN A 291 -1.03 10.53 -1.52
CA ASN A 291 -1.99 10.95 -0.51
C ASN A 291 -3.13 11.78 -1.13
N MET A 292 -4.23 11.93 -0.39
CA MET A 292 -5.26 12.92 -0.68
C MET A 292 -4.68 14.32 -0.52
N ARG A 293 -4.66 15.10 -1.59
CA ARG A 293 -4.10 16.46 -1.57
C ARG A 293 -4.77 17.34 -0.49
N GLU A 294 -6.09 17.23 -0.40
CA GLU A 294 -6.95 17.97 0.53
C GLU A 294 -6.98 17.38 1.94
N GLY A 295 -6.28 16.27 2.19
CA GLY A 295 -6.32 15.53 3.45
C GLY A 295 -7.57 14.67 3.63
N LYS A 296 -7.52 13.79 4.63
CA LYS A 296 -8.63 12.90 4.99
C LYS A 296 -9.73 13.67 5.73
N GLN A 297 -10.97 13.23 5.55
CA GLN A 297 -12.13 13.79 6.25
C GLN A 297 -12.02 13.71 7.78
N LEU A 298 -12.65 14.68 8.46
CA LEU A 298 -12.66 14.77 9.92
C LEU A 298 -13.54 13.69 10.55
N ARG A 299 -13.07 13.12 11.66
CA ARG A 299 -13.86 12.17 12.48
C ARG A 299 -15.17 12.77 13.00
N SER A 300 -15.19 14.07 13.28
CA SER A 300 -16.41 14.76 13.73
C SER A 300 -17.57 14.72 12.72
N GLN A 301 -17.29 14.36 11.46
CA GLN A 301 -18.26 14.36 10.35
C GLN A 301 -18.60 12.93 9.87
N HIS A 302 -17.79 11.93 10.20
CA HIS A 302 -17.90 10.57 9.67
C HIS A 302 -17.57 9.51 10.73
N ARG A 303 -18.04 8.26 10.55
CA ARG A 303 -17.70 7.15 11.47
C ARG A 303 -16.18 6.96 11.60
N PHE A 304 -15.46 7.12 10.50
CA PHE A 304 -14.00 7.04 10.44
C PHE A 304 -13.43 8.33 9.84
N GLY A 305 -12.38 8.86 10.47
CA GLY A 305 -11.68 10.07 10.05
C GLY A 305 -10.54 10.44 11.00
N VAL A 306 -9.82 11.51 10.65
CA VAL A 306 -8.72 12.07 11.45
C VAL A 306 -9.19 13.25 12.29
N GLU A 307 -8.45 13.60 13.34
CA GLU A 307 -8.74 14.80 14.15
C GLU A 307 -8.20 16.07 13.49
N THR A 308 -6.99 15.99 12.90
CA THR A 308 -6.39 17.07 12.09
C THR A 308 -5.94 16.49 10.76
N PRO A 309 -6.46 16.98 9.62
CA PRO A 309 -6.01 16.52 8.31
C PRO A 309 -4.61 17.02 8.03
N ILE A 310 -3.79 16.13 7.47
CA ILE A 310 -2.51 16.48 6.88
C ILE A 310 -2.69 16.75 5.38
N LEU A 311 -2.14 17.87 4.90
CA LEU A 311 -2.26 18.35 3.52
C LEU A 311 -0.97 18.18 2.74
N THR A 312 -1.03 18.37 1.43
CA THR A 312 0.18 18.31 0.57
C THR A 312 1.25 19.30 0.99
N GLU A 313 0.84 20.53 1.32
CA GLU A 313 1.73 21.60 1.78
C GLU A 313 2.40 21.26 3.12
N ASP A 314 1.78 20.39 3.93
CA ASP A 314 2.38 19.91 5.16
C ASP A 314 3.53 18.96 4.85
N TYR A 315 3.35 17.97 3.98
CA TYR A 315 4.46 17.08 3.58
C TYR A 315 5.65 17.88 3.06
N ILE A 316 5.43 18.82 2.13
CA ILE A 316 6.49 19.66 1.55
C ILE A 316 7.26 20.44 2.63
N ARG A 317 6.56 20.94 3.65
CA ARG A 317 7.18 21.67 4.77
C ARG A 317 7.94 20.74 5.72
N MET A 318 7.40 19.55 6.00
CA MET A 318 7.91 18.63 7.02
C MET A 318 9.14 17.83 6.56
N VAL A 319 9.21 17.48 5.27
CA VAL A 319 10.27 16.60 4.74
C VAL A 319 11.67 17.21 4.77
N GLY A 320 11.82 18.53 4.91
CA GLY A 320 13.06 19.32 5.06
C GLY A 320 14.40 18.64 4.72
N GLY A 321 15.16 19.21 3.76
CA GLY A 321 16.38 18.57 3.22
C GLY A 321 16.13 17.76 1.95
N TYR A 322 14.90 17.86 1.43
CA TYR A 322 14.44 17.23 0.20
C TYR A 322 13.81 18.28 -0.70
N GLU A 323 14.04 18.17 -2.00
CA GLU A 323 13.38 18.95 -3.04
C GLU A 323 12.18 18.16 -3.58
N LEU A 324 11.05 18.84 -3.76
CA LEU A 324 9.93 18.29 -4.53
C LEU A 324 10.32 18.32 -6.01
N VAL A 325 10.53 17.15 -6.61
CA VAL A 325 10.95 17.01 -8.00
C VAL A 325 9.75 17.14 -8.93
N ASP A 326 8.65 16.46 -8.60
CA ASP A 326 7.42 16.51 -9.37
C ASP A 326 6.21 16.05 -8.54
N SER A 327 5.01 16.39 -8.98
CA SER A 327 3.75 15.83 -8.48
C SER A 327 2.80 15.45 -9.59
N ASN A 328 1.97 14.44 -9.34
CA ASN A 328 1.06 13.93 -10.36
C ASN A 328 -0.30 13.52 -9.79
N VAL A 329 -1.37 14.04 -10.42
CA VAL A 329 -2.72 13.50 -10.25
C VAL A 329 -3.17 12.74 -11.49
N MET A 330 -2.83 13.22 -12.69
CA MET A 330 -3.11 12.51 -13.93
C MET A 330 -1.80 12.43 -14.73
N PRO A 331 -1.39 11.26 -15.23
CA PRO A 331 -2.18 10.02 -15.31
C PRO A 331 -1.98 9.02 -14.16
N PHE A 332 -1.04 9.22 -13.23
CA PHE A 332 -0.60 8.19 -12.27
C PHE A 332 -1.36 8.21 -10.94
N GLY A 333 -1.99 9.34 -10.60
CA GLY A 333 -2.95 9.45 -9.51
C GLY A 333 -4.39 9.29 -10.02
N PHE A 334 -5.34 9.91 -9.33
CA PHE A 334 -6.68 10.15 -9.90
C PHE A 334 -7.41 11.26 -9.16
N LYS A 335 -8.45 11.80 -9.81
CA LYS A 335 -9.42 12.70 -9.18
C LYS A 335 -10.75 11.98 -8.97
N THR A 336 -11.27 12.01 -7.75
CA THR A 336 -12.57 11.43 -7.41
C THR A 336 -13.72 12.37 -7.81
N VAL A 337 -14.95 11.81 -7.83
CA VAL A 337 -16.18 12.55 -8.20
C VAL A 337 -16.50 13.70 -7.25
N ASP A 338 -16.11 13.57 -5.98
CA ASP A 338 -16.21 14.57 -4.91
C ASP A 338 -15.00 15.50 -4.84
N HIS A 339 -14.18 15.51 -5.90
CA HIS A 339 -13.07 16.43 -6.14
C HIS A 339 -11.83 16.26 -5.24
N PHE A 340 -11.67 15.13 -4.56
CA PHE A 340 -10.40 14.77 -3.95
C PHE A 340 -9.38 14.36 -5.01
N HIS A 341 -8.12 14.71 -4.80
CA HIS A 341 -7.02 14.32 -5.67
C HIS A 341 -6.15 13.31 -4.93
N SER A 342 -6.14 12.06 -5.39
CA SER A 342 -5.10 11.10 -5.02
C SER A 342 -3.84 11.50 -5.78
N GLU A 343 -2.99 12.28 -5.12
CA GLU A 343 -1.79 12.89 -5.67
C GLU A 343 -0.56 12.06 -5.29
N ILE A 344 0.31 11.86 -6.28
CA ILE A 344 1.65 11.31 -6.07
C ILE A 344 2.63 12.49 -5.97
N LEU A 345 3.51 12.44 -4.97
CA LEU A 345 4.59 13.39 -4.74
C LEU A 345 5.91 12.64 -4.83
N LEU A 346 6.86 13.17 -5.60
CA LEU A 346 8.22 12.66 -5.67
C LEU A 346 9.19 13.68 -5.11
N PHE A 347 9.92 13.30 -4.07
CA PHE A 347 10.99 14.11 -3.53
C PHE A 347 12.34 13.44 -3.73
N LYS A 348 13.39 14.26 -3.87
CA LYS A 348 14.78 13.84 -3.90
C LYS A 348 15.54 14.53 -2.77
N ARG A 349 16.43 13.82 -2.09
CA ARG A 349 17.30 14.43 -1.08
C ARG A 349 18.26 15.43 -1.74
N CYS A 350 18.41 16.62 -1.16
CA CYS A 350 19.22 17.70 -1.75
C CYS A 350 20.72 17.34 -1.86
N ASP A 351 21.22 16.53 -0.93
CA ASP A 351 22.65 16.17 -0.82
C ASP A 351 22.97 14.77 -1.39
N ALA A 352 22.04 14.14 -2.14
CA ALA A 352 22.18 12.77 -2.67
C ALA A 352 22.90 12.67 -4.03
#